data_AF-A0A1R1MI56-F1
#
_entry.id   AF-A0A1R1MI56-F1
#
_cell.length_a   1.000
_cell.length_b   1.000
_cell.length_c   1.000
_cell.angle_alpha   90.00
_cell.angle_beta   90.00
_cell.angle_gamma   90.00
#
_symmetry.space_group_name_H-M   'P 1'
#
loop_
_entity.id
_entity.type
_entity.pdbx_description
1 polymer ?
#
loop_
_entity_poly.entity_id
_entity_poly.type
_entity_poly.pdbx_seq_one_letter_code
_entity_poly.pdbx_strand_id
1 'polypeptide(L)'
;MAVNTEINRQNTQSIELDLTNNTLDLVIEGDGFFLLDDGQGGTSYSRLGEFELNQDGIIVTQNGRFLQGFGLDFEGNRQPISIISTRTLVGSTLLEMTGLKISAEGTVTATYSTGQVINLGQLVLAVFENPSLLQPLSVIEWGATTESGPGYLDIPGVDTRGGLRPLAPGESRARDISNTAELDPSSSSLDIAIDGAGFFQLVDSQGHISYTRQGDFALDHSGNFVTPDGKFLQGYGLDASGIRQPATTLSINDELVDNVSAVTVGHDGLLVANYDDGKSTNVGLIFLATFDNEEALQTIGNSQWLATPESGQAIIETANYGENGSLRSATAQYRGDLLDYQIIGNSDGFTIRPNSDPLAIETVVGVDRLNFADTNLALDIDGIAGKVYRLYKAAFNRSPDKEGLGYWIEAMDDGDTLHDVSLSFINSDEFQLLNGENPSNEVFLTALYNNALGRAPDDEGYQWWLDVLDSGADVREGVLIGFSESTENKANVIDLIGSGILYEEWLG
;
A
#
# COMPACT_ATOMS: atom_id res chain seq x y z
N MET A 1 -19.38 35.49 -43.07
CA MET A 1 -19.88 36.51 -42.13
C MET A 1 -19.98 35.78 -40.80
N ALA A 2 -19.14 36.18 -39.83
CA ALA A 2 -19.10 35.67 -38.45
C ALA A 2 -20.44 35.96 -37.72
N VAL A 3 -20.84 35.42 -36.56
CA VAL A 3 -20.25 35.13 -35.22
C VAL A 3 -21.31 34.23 -34.51
N ASN A 4 -20.97 33.07 -33.92
CA ASN A 4 -20.60 32.77 -32.51
C ASN A 4 -21.67 33.04 -31.42
N THR A 5 -21.53 32.33 -30.28
CA THR A 5 -22.32 32.23 -29.02
C THR A 5 -23.43 31.16 -29.04
N GLU A 6 -23.44 30.09 -28.23
CA GLU A 6 -22.80 29.77 -26.94
C GLU A 6 -22.23 28.33 -26.93
N ILE A 7 -20.93 28.21 -26.66
CA ILE A 7 -20.29 26.97 -26.22
C ILE A 7 -20.53 26.89 -24.71
N ASN A 8 -21.38 25.97 -24.27
CA ASN A 8 -21.66 25.74 -22.86
C ASN A 8 -20.38 25.26 -22.16
N ARG A 9 -19.95 26.06 -21.19
CA ARG A 9 -18.88 25.82 -20.21
C ARG A 9 -19.24 24.72 -19.20
N GLN A 10 -19.71 23.55 -19.68
CA GLN A 10 -20.14 22.44 -18.82
C GLN A 10 -19.17 21.24 -18.79
N ASN A 11 -18.07 21.28 -19.56
CA ASN A 11 -17.12 20.15 -19.61
C ASN A 11 -15.90 20.29 -18.66
N THR A 12 -15.91 21.27 -17.75
CA THR A 12 -14.86 21.46 -16.72
C THR A 12 -15.42 21.47 -15.30
N GLN A 13 -16.69 21.08 -15.10
CA GLN A 13 -17.19 20.84 -13.74
C GLN A 13 -16.76 19.45 -13.30
N SER A 14 -16.01 19.40 -12.19
CA SER A 14 -15.91 18.27 -11.29
C SER A 14 -17.24 17.51 -11.31
N ILE A 15 -17.21 16.27 -11.81
CA ILE A 15 -18.36 15.39 -11.65
C ILE A 15 -18.38 15.10 -10.15
N GLU A 16 -19.37 15.65 -9.45
CA GLU A 16 -19.71 15.36 -8.06
C GLU A 16 -19.98 13.84 -7.99
N LEU A 17 -18.96 13.08 -7.62
CA LEU A 17 -19.03 11.65 -7.43
C LEU A 17 -19.40 11.43 -5.96
N ASP A 18 -20.54 10.79 -5.71
CA ASP A 18 -20.85 10.16 -4.43
C ASP A 18 -19.74 9.09 -4.21
N LEU A 19 -18.64 9.47 -3.56
CA LEU A 19 -17.57 8.55 -3.20
C LEU A 19 -18.20 7.46 -2.33
N THR A 20 -18.27 6.25 -2.86
CA THR A 20 -18.72 5.11 -2.07
C THR A 20 -17.60 4.72 -1.10
N ASN A 21 -17.86 3.89 -0.10
CA ASN A 21 -16.84 3.37 0.83
C ASN A 21 -15.80 2.44 0.15
N ASN A 22 -15.48 2.68 -1.11
CA ASN A 22 -14.55 1.95 -1.94
C ASN A 22 -13.29 2.79 -2.16
N THR A 23 -12.13 2.29 -1.72
CA THR A 23 -10.83 2.95 -1.84
C THR A 23 -10.36 3.13 -3.30
N LEU A 24 -11.03 2.47 -4.25
CA LEU A 24 -10.82 2.60 -5.69
C LEU A 24 -11.78 3.57 -6.38
N ASP A 25 -12.61 4.30 -5.63
CA ASP A 25 -13.30 5.46 -6.15
C ASP A 25 -12.32 6.64 -6.17
N LEU A 26 -11.86 6.99 -7.37
CA LEU A 26 -10.80 7.98 -7.59
C LEU A 26 -11.36 9.25 -8.20
N VAL A 27 -10.80 10.38 -7.79
CA VAL A 27 -11.06 11.69 -8.40
C VAL A 27 -9.77 12.22 -9.00
N ILE A 28 -9.85 12.79 -10.20
CA ILE A 28 -8.76 13.57 -10.80
C ILE A 28 -8.95 15.03 -10.39
N GLU A 29 -7.97 15.56 -9.68
CA GLU A 29 -7.87 16.98 -9.35
C GLU A 29 -6.98 17.69 -10.38
N GLY A 30 -7.57 18.58 -11.18
CA GLY A 30 -6.89 19.24 -12.29
C GLY A 30 -7.06 18.53 -13.63
N ASP A 31 -6.07 18.70 -14.51
CA ASP A 31 -6.15 18.27 -15.90
C ASP A 31 -5.86 16.76 -16.06
N GLY A 32 -6.46 16.17 -17.09
CA GLY A 32 -6.19 14.80 -17.49
C GLY A 32 -7.37 13.83 -17.40
N PHE A 33 -7.14 12.63 -17.92
CA PHE A 33 -8.13 11.56 -18.05
C PHE A 33 -7.51 10.22 -17.67
N PHE A 34 -8.28 9.35 -17.00
CA PHE A 34 -7.96 7.94 -16.87
C PHE A 34 -7.95 7.29 -18.25
N LEU A 35 -6.94 6.45 -18.52
CA LEU A 35 -6.88 5.60 -19.70
C LEU A 35 -7.57 4.26 -19.44
N LEU A 36 -8.48 3.89 -20.33
CA LEU A 36 -9.23 2.64 -20.25
C LEU A 36 -9.01 1.81 -21.52
N ASP A 37 -8.76 0.52 -21.36
CA ASP A 37 -8.69 -0.46 -22.44
C ASP A 37 -9.94 -1.37 -22.44
N ASP A 38 -10.45 -1.72 -23.61
CA ASP A 38 -11.64 -2.57 -23.77
C ASP A 38 -11.34 -4.09 -23.77
N GLY A 39 -10.09 -4.48 -23.55
CA GLY A 39 -9.61 -5.85 -23.60
C GLY A 39 -9.37 -6.38 -25.01
N GLN A 40 -9.64 -5.58 -26.05
CA GLN A 40 -9.43 -5.89 -27.46
C GLN A 40 -8.42 -4.94 -28.11
N GLY A 41 -7.73 -4.11 -27.32
CA GLY A 41 -6.77 -3.11 -27.76
C GLY A 41 -7.38 -1.76 -28.14
N GLY A 42 -8.66 -1.54 -27.84
CA GLY A 42 -9.33 -0.26 -28.00
C GLY A 42 -9.17 0.63 -26.76
N THR A 43 -8.54 1.79 -26.94
CA THR A 43 -8.34 2.78 -25.86
C THR A 43 -9.45 3.83 -25.85
N SER A 44 -9.94 4.16 -24.66
CA SER A 44 -10.85 5.26 -24.36
C SER A 44 -10.39 6.03 -23.13
N TYR A 45 -10.86 7.26 -22.97
CA TYR A 45 -10.47 8.16 -21.89
C TYR A 45 -11.69 8.50 -21.04
N SER A 46 -11.54 8.61 -19.73
CA SER A 46 -12.64 9.00 -18.82
C SER A 46 -12.13 9.86 -17.68
N ARG A 47 -13.02 10.69 -17.12
CA ARG A 47 -12.80 11.37 -15.83
C ARG A 47 -13.57 10.72 -14.69
N LEU A 48 -14.42 9.74 -14.98
CA LEU A 48 -15.09 8.95 -13.94
C LEU A 48 -14.08 7.97 -13.37
N GLY A 49 -13.86 8.01 -12.06
CA GLY A 49 -12.96 7.10 -11.36
C GLY A 49 -13.67 6.07 -10.48
N GLU A 50 -14.90 5.68 -10.81
CA GLU A 50 -15.57 4.55 -10.16
C GLU A 50 -14.95 3.22 -10.63
N PHE A 51 -13.99 2.71 -9.86
CA PHE A 51 -13.30 1.46 -10.19
C PHE A 51 -13.53 0.36 -9.16
N GLU A 52 -13.51 -0.89 -9.62
CA GLU A 52 -13.61 -2.07 -8.79
C GLU A 52 -12.50 -3.07 -9.14
N LEU A 53 -12.20 -3.97 -8.21
CA LEU A 53 -11.41 -5.16 -8.51
C LEU A 53 -12.34 -6.22 -9.06
N ASN A 54 -12.05 -6.71 -10.26
CA ASN A 54 -12.72 -7.90 -10.75
C ASN A 54 -12.18 -9.17 -10.06
N GLN A 55 -12.75 -10.33 -10.40
CA GLN A 55 -12.39 -11.62 -9.81
C GLN A 55 -10.91 -12.02 -10.03
N ASP A 56 -10.24 -11.40 -11.01
CA ASP A 56 -8.84 -11.63 -11.33
C ASP A 56 -7.88 -10.65 -10.62
N GLY A 57 -8.41 -9.79 -9.74
CA GLY A 57 -7.62 -8.79 -9.01
C GLY A 57 -7.21 -7.57 -9.86
N ILE A 58 -7.88 -7.37 -10.99
CA ILE A 58 -7.62 -6.31 -11.95
C ILE A 58 -8.56 -5.14 -11.69
N ILE A 59 -8.03 -3.91 -11.77
CA ILE A 59 -8.83 -2.69 -11.65
C ILE A 59 -9.61 -2.44 -12.94
N VAL A 60 -10.93 -2.46 -12.83
CA VAL A 60 -11.87 -2.26 -13.92
C VAL A 60 -12.92 -1.21 -13.57
N THR A 61 -13.52 -0.61 -14.59
CA THR A 61 -14.79 0.13 -14.45
C THR A 61 -15.95 -0.84 -14.27
N GLN A 62 -17.11 -0.37 -13.78
CA GLN A 62 -18.35 -1.17 -13.70
C GLN A 62 -18.79 -1.79 -15.05
N ASN A 63 -18.35 -1.20 -16.17
CA ASN A 63 -18.62 -1.70 -17.51
C ASN A 63 -17.55 -2.69 -18.03
N GLY A 64 -16.61 -3.11 -17.18
CA GLY A 64 -15.58 -4.10 -17.47
C GLY A 64 -14.40 -3.60 -18.31
N ARG A 65 -14.24 -2.28 -18.50
CA ARG A 65 -13.03 -1.72 -19.12
C ARG A 65 -11.87 -1.67 -18.12
N PHE A 66 -10.66 -1.96 -18.57
CA PHE A 66 -9.45 -2.07 -17.76
C PHE A 66 -8.76 -0.72 -17.58
N LEU A 67 -8.50 -0.32 -16.33
CA LEU A 67 -7.67 0.86 -16.04
C LEU A 67 -6.22 0.59 -16.43
N GLN A 68 -5.59 1.52 -17.15
CA GLN A 68 -4.21 1.41 -17.61
C GLN A 68 -3.20 2.01 -16.63
N GLY A 69 -2.00 1.41 -16.57
CA GLY A 69 -0.89 1.84 -15.72
C GLY A 69 0.42 1.07 -16.00
N PHE A 70 1.42 1.25 -15.14
CA PHE A 70 2.62 0.39 -15.10
C PHE A 70 2.48 -0.58 -13.93
N GLY A 71 2.77 -1.86 -14.18
CA GLY A 71 3.12 -2.78 -13.10
C GLY A 71 4.52 -2.46 -12.56
N LEU A 72 4.76 -2.81 -11.30
CA LEU A 72 6.11 -2.79 -10.70
C LEU A 72 6.59 -4.24 -10.51
N ASP A 73 7.88 -4.50 -10.72
CA ASP A 73 8.48 -5.76 -10.27
C ASP A 73 8.82 -5.71 -8.77
N PHE A 74 9.29 -6.84 -8.22
CA PHE A 74 9.66 -6.97 -6.80
C PHE A 74 10.80 -6.05 -6.35
N GLU A 75 11.51 -5.41 -7.29
CA GLU A 75 12.58 -4.46 -7.03
C GLU A 75 12.09 -3.00 -7.18
N GLY A 76 10.79 -2.80 -7.47
CA GLY A 76 10.17 -1.49 -7.68
C GLY A 76 10.43 -0.89 -9.06
N ASN A 77 10.96 -1.64 -10.01
CA ASN A 77 11.20 -1.14 -11.37
C ASN A 77 9.92 -1.18 -12.21
N ARG A 78 9.78 -0.20 -13.11
CA ARG A 78 8.64 -0.07 -14.03
C ARG A 78 8.65 -1.21 -15.06
N GLN A 79 7.55 -1.94 -15.15
CA GLN A 79 7.28 -2.89 -16.22
C GLN A 79 6.48 -2.21 -17.35
N PRO A 80 6.61 -2.66 -18.63
CA PRO A 80 5.87 -2.09 -19.76
C PRO A 80 4.34 -2.11 -19.52
N ILE A 81 3.63 -1.20 -20.21
CA ILE A 81 2.16 -0.99 -20.13
C ILE A 81 1.44 -2.34 -19.98
N SER A 82 0.89 -2.57 -18.80
CA SER A 82 0.17 -3.79 -18.45
C SER A 82 -1.01 -3.43 -17.58
N ILE A 83 -2.04 -4.26 -17.67
CA ILE A 83 -3.19 -4.25 -16.79
C ILE A 83 -2.72 -4.23 -15.33
N ILE A 84 -3.20 -3.27 -14.55
CA ILE A 84 -2.90 -3.15 -13.13
C ILE A 84 -3.58 -4.30 -12.39
N SER A 85 -2.79 -5.12 -11.71
CA SER A 85 -3.29 -6.18 -10.83
C SER A 85 -2.69 -6.01 -9.45
N THR A 86 -3.53 -6.21 -8.44
CA THR A 86 -3.15 -6.21 -7.02
C THR A 86 -2.63 -7.56 -6.56
N ARG A 87 -2.60 -8.53 -7.49
CA ARG A 87 -2.01 -9.86 -7.32
C ARG A 87 -0.93 -10.04 -8.36
N THR A 88 0.25 -10.50 -7.94
CA THR A 88 1.39 -10.82 -8.81
C THR A 88 0.93 -11.65 -10.01
N LEU A 89 0.89 -11.05 -11.20
CA LEU A 89 0.64 -11.80 -12.44
C LEU A 89 1.90 -12.56 -12.82
N VAL A 90 1.87 -13.87 -12.61
CA VAL A 90 2.63 -14.80 -13.45
C VAL A 90 1.61 -15.65 -14.22
N GLY A 91 1.22 -15.17 -15.41
CA GLY A 91 0.51 -15.98 -16.41
C GLY A 91 -0.95 -16.33 -16.10
N SER A 92 -1.87 -15.40 -16.34
CA SER A 92 -3.26 -15.63 -16.78
C SER A 92 -4.15 -16.72 -16.12
N THR A 93 -3.99 -17.06 -14.84
CA THR A 93 -5.06 -17.70 -14.05
C THR A 93 -4.76 -17.58 -12.56
N LEU A 94 -5.78 -17.34 -11.73
CA LEU A 94 -5.72 -17.43 -10.27
C LEU A 94 -5.10 -18.79 -9.87
N LEU A 95 -3.92 -18.80 -9.24
CA LEU A 95 -3.29 -20.01 -8.69
C LEU A 95 -3.68 -20.13 -7.21
N GLU A 96 -4.83 -20.75 -6.91
CA GLU A 96 -5.13 -21.14 -5.52
C GLU A 96 -4.43 -22.45 -5.21
N MET A 97 -3.65 -22.55 -4.12
CA MET A 97 -3.10 -23.84 -3.72
C MET A 97 -4.24 -24.79 -3.30
N THR A 98 -4.49 -25.82 -4.10
CA THR A 98 -5.53 -26.84 -3.86
C THR A 98 -5.01 -28.09 -3.17
N GLY A 99 -3.68 -28.22 -3.02
CA GLY A 99 -3.10 -29.29 -2.22
C GLY A 99 -1.59 -29.19 -2.08
N LEU A 100 -1.08 -29.69 -0.96
CA LEU A 100 0.33 -29.85 -0.69
C LEU A 100 0.66 -31.34 -0.60
N LYS A 101 1.76 -31.77 -1.21
CA LYS A 101 2.24 -33.15 -1.18
C LYS A 101 3.72 -33.20 -0.86
N ILE A 102 4.12 -34.24 -0.14
CA ILE A 102 5.51 -34.53 0.16
C ILE A 102 5.81 -35.95 -0.34
N SER A 103 6.80 -36.09 -1.22
CA SER A 103 7.18 -37.39 -1.78
C SER A 103 7.98 -38.23 -0.77
N ALA A 104 8.18 -39.52 -1.08
CA ALA A 104 8.97 -40.40 -0.22
C ALA A 104 10.45 -39.99 -0.12
N GLU A 105 10.93 -39.27 -1.12
CA GLU A 105 12.25 -38.67 -1.20
C GLU A 105 12.27 -37.26 -0.60
N GLY A 106 11.15 -36.73 -0.08
CA GLY A 106 11.05 -35.43 0.58
C GLY A 106 10.82 -34.23 -0.33
N THR A 107 10.53 -34.43 -1.61
CA THR A 107 10.17 -33.30 -2.49
C THR A 107 8.83 -32.72 -2.04
N VAL A 108 8.79 -31.43 -1.74
CA VAL A 108 7.56 -30.72 -1.36
C VAL A 108 6.97 -30.07 -2.60
N THR A 109 5.74 -30.45 -2.97
CA THR A 109 5.05 -29.87 -4.12
C THR A 109 3.68 -29.30 -3.74
N ALA A 110 3.38 -28.11 -4.26
CA ALA A 110 2.06 -27.52 -4.24
C ALA A 110 1.35 -27.78 -5.58
N THR A 111 0.07 -28.15 -5.51
CA THR A 111 -0.84 -28.21 -6.65
C THR A 111 -1.75 -27.00 -6.58
N TYR A 112 -1.90 -26.28 -7.69
CA TYR A 112 -2.74 -25.09 -7.78
C TYR A 112 -4.06 -25.39 -8.51
N SER A 113 -5.04 -24.50 -8.40
CA SER A 113 -6.37 -24.57 -9.03
C SER A 113 -6.32 -24.72 -10.55
N THR A 114 -5.24 -24.26 -11.16
CA THR A 114 -4.93 -24.44 -12.59
C THR A 114 -4.51 -25.87 -12.95
N GLY A 115 -4.26 -26.72 -11.94
CA GLY A 115 -3.64 -28.03 -12.08
C GLY A 115 -2.11 -27.98 -12.17
N GLN A 116 -1.50 -26.78 -12.12
CA GLN A 116 -0.04 -26.64 -12.09
C GLN A 116 0.52 -27.24 -10.80
N VAL A 117 1.66 -27.93 -10.91
CA VAL A 117 2.40 -28.49 -9.77
C VAL A 117 3.75 -27.79 -9.69
N ILE A 118 4.03 -27.13 -8.57
CA ILE A 118 5.29 -26.41 -8.31
C ILE A 118 6.07 -27.13 -7.23
N ASN A 119 7.38 -27.26 -7.41
CA ASN A 119 8.30 -27.75 -6.39
C ASN A 119 8.72 -26.58 -5.48
N LEU A 120 8.37 -26.67 -4.21
CA LEU A 120 8.58 -25.62 -3.22
C LEU A 120 9.87 -25.81 -2.41
N GLY A 121 10.44 -27.01 -2.44
CA GLY A 121 11.61 -27.32 -1.63
C GLY A 121 11.79 -28.81 -1.41
N GLN A 122 12.81 -29.12 -0.63
CA GLN A 122 13.23 -30.48 -0.34
C GLN A 122 13.36 -30.66 1.17
N LEU A 123 12.48 -31.46 1.75
CA LEU A 123 12.63 -31.94 3.11
C LEU A 123 13.82 -32.90 3.20
N VAL A 124 14.57 -32.79 4.29
CA VAL A 124 15.79 -33.57 4.53
C VAL A 124 15.69 -34.31 5.85
N LEU A 125 16.48 -35.38 5.98
CA LEU A 125 16.66 -36.08 7.25
C LEU A 125 18.10 -35.94 7.73
N ALA A 126 18.25 -35.69 9.02
CA ALA A 126 19.50 -35.83 9.74
C ALA A 126 19.77 -37.31 10.03
N VAL A 127 20.99 -37.77 9.71
CA VAL A 127 21.50 -39.07 10.15
C VAL A 127 22.75 -38.90 11.01
N PHE A 128 22.92 -39.85 11.93
CA PHE A 128 24.00 -39.87 12.92
C PHE A 128 24.78 -41.17 12.80
N GLU A 129 26.06 -41.11 13.11
CA GLU A 129 26.92 -42.30 13.17
C GLU A 129 26.49 -43.23 14.31
N ASN A 130 26.18 -42.66 15.48
CA ASN A 130 25.73 -43.40 16.65
C ASN A 130 24.43 -42.81 17.20
N PRO A 131 23.27 -43.03 16.55
CA PRO A 131 22.01 -42.41 16.93
C PRO A 131 21.55 -42.78 18.35
N SER A 132 21.90 -43.96 18.84
CA SER A 132 21.59 -44.38 20.23
C SER A 132 22.29 -43.56 21.32
N LEU A 133 23.26 -42.71 20.95
CA LEU A 133 24.00 -41.84 21.86
C LEU A 133 23.51 -40.38 21.81
N LEU A 134 22.41 -40.12 21.11
CA LEU A 134 21.71 -38.83 21.19
C LEU A 134 21.19 -38.58 22.61
N GLN A 135 21.28 -37.33 23.06
CA GLN A 135 20.76 -36.92 24.36
C GLN A 135 19.25 -36.67 24.26
N PRO A 136 18.40 -37.32 25.06
CA PRO A 136 16.98 -36.98 25.10
C PRO A 136 16.81 -35.58 25.72
N LEU A 137 16.13 -34.70 25.00
CA LEU A 137 15.67 -33.39 25.49
C LEU A 137 14.23 -33.50 26.00
N SER A 138 13.44 -34.37 25.38
CA SER A 138 12.09 -34.75 25.80
C SER A 138 11.80 -36.21 25.43
N VAL A 139 10.55 -36.64 25.55
CA VAL A 139 10.10 -37.97 25.11
C VAL A 139 10.09 -38.16 23.59
N ILE A 140 10.12 -37.08 22.82
CA ILE A 140 9.99 -37.08 21.35
C ILE A 140 11.09 -36.26 20.66
N GLU A 141 12.06 -35.77 21.41
CA GLU A 141 13.06 -34.81 20.93
C GLU A 141 14.43 -35.08 21.53
N TRP A 142 15.45 -34.98 20.69
CA TRP A 142 16.83 -35.32 21.01
C TRP A 142 17.80 -34.22 20.56
N GLY A 143 18.93 -34.11 21.27
CA GLY A 143 20.07 -33.26 20.93
C GLY A 143 21.30 -34.10 20.57
N ALA A 144 22.13 -33.58 19.68
CA ALA A 144 23.40 -34.21 19.31
C ALA A 144 24.41 -34.16 20.47
N THR A 145 25.20 -35.22 20.64
CA THR A 145 26.32 -35.33 21.57
C THR A 145 27.63 -35.43 20.81
N THR A 146 28.77 -35.36 21.53
CA THR A 146 30.07 -35.59 20.89
C THR A 146 30.19 -37.05 20.41
N GLU A 147 29.52 -37.95 21.11
CA GLU A 147 29.53 -39.39 20.89
C GLU A 147 28.55 -39.85 19.82
N SER A 148 27.41 -39.16 19.64
CA SER A 148 26.50 -39.41 18.50
C SER A 148 27.11 -38.98 17.16
N GLY A 149 28.07 -38.05 17.21
CA GLY A 149 28.53 -37.28 16.06
C GLY A 149 27.55 -36.16 15.68
N PRO A 150 27.92 -35.29 14.73
CA PRO A 150 27.02 -34.27 14.20
C PRO A 150 25.92 -34.90 13.33
N GLY A 151 24.77 -34.23 13.24
CA GLY A 151 23.71 -34.61 12.31
C GLY A 151 24.08 -34.23 10.89
N TYR A 152 24.13 -35.20 9.99
CA TYR A 152 24.34 -34.96 8.55
C TYR A 152 22.99 -34.92 7.84
N LEU A 153 22.65 -33.77 7.26
CA LEU A 153 21.41 -33.58 6.49
C LEU A 153 21.59 -34.09 5.07
N ASP A 154 20.63 -34.89 4.60
CA ASP A 154 20.59 -35.37 3.22
C ASP A 154 19.18 -35.82 2.83
N ILE A 155 19.01 -36.20 1.56
CA ILE A 155 17.74 -36.57 0.94
C ILE A 155 17.22 -37.90 1.53
N PRO A 156 15.96 -37.96 1.99
CA PRO A 156 15.29 -39.19 2.42
C PRO A 156 15.29 -40.27 1.33
N GLY A 157 15.24 -41.54 1.75
CA GLY A 157 15.12 -42.68 0.83
C GLY A 157 16.35 -42.99 -0.03
N VAL A 158 17.47 -42.26 0.16
CA VAL A 158 18.76 -42.52 -0.51
C VAL A 158 19.70 -43.28 0.44
N ASP A 159 20.36 -44.31 -0.08
CA ASP A 159 21.31 -45.19 0.65
C ASP A 159 20.71 -45.86 1.91
N THR A 160 21.26 -45.57 3.10
CA THR A 160 20.83 -46.15 4.39
C THR A 160 19.77 -45.30 5.10
N ARG A 161 19.30 -44.21 4.47
CA ARG A 161 18.32 -43.29 5.04
C ARG A 161 16.90 -43.81 4.85
N GLY A 162 16.08 -43.61 5.88
CA GLY A 162 14.66 -43.90 5.82
C GLY A 162 13.95 -43.05 4.78
N GLY A 163 12.91 -43.61 4.18
CA GLY A 163 11.99 -42.87 3.32
C GLY A 163 11.00 -42.06 4.14
N LEU A 164 10.32 -41.13 3.50
CA LEU A 164 9.17 -40.45 4.07
C LEU A 164 7.88 -41.10 3.60
N ARG A 165 6.87 -41.09 4.45
CA ARG A 165 5.54 -41.58 4.11
C ARG A 165 4.47 -40.70 4.74
N PRO A 166 3.58 -40.07 3.95
CA PRO A 166 2.43 -39.37 4.49
C PRO A 166 1.57 -40.32 5.34
N LEU A 167 1.12 -39.86 6.50
CA LEU A 167 0.23 -40.61 7.38
C LEU A 167 -1.21 -40.37 6.94
N ALA A 168 -1.95 -41.46 6.70
CA ALA A 168 -3.40 -41.33 6.47
C ALA A 168 -4.11 -40.93 7.78
N PRO A 169 -5.24 -40.19 7.71
CA PRO A 169 -6.01 -39.82 8.90
C PRO A 169 -6.31 -41.06 9.77
N GLY A 170 -5.87 -41.03 11.03
CA GLY A 170 -6.03 -42.13 11.99
C GLY A 170 -4.90 -43.16 12.03
N GLU A 171 -3.84 -43.01 11.24
CA GLU A 171 -2.61 -43.82 11.38
C GLU A 171 -1.77 -43.40 12.59
N SER A 172 -1.08 -44.35 13.20
CA SER A 172 -0.26 -44.13 14.42
C SER A 172 1.13 -43.57 14.11
N ARG A 173 1.62 -42.70 14.98
CA ARG A 173 2.91 -42.00 14.88
C ARG A 173 4.02 -42.71 15.68
N ALA A 174 5.27 -42.55 15.25
CA ALA A 174 6.44 -43.02 16.00
C ALA A 174 6.80 -42.02 17.11
N ARG A 175 6.93 -42.48 18.36
CA ARG A 175 7.30 -41.63 19.52
C ARG A 175 8.74 -41.79 19.99
N ASP A 176 9.46 -42.84 19.62
CA ASP A 176 10.77 -43.18 20.18
C ASP A 176 11.81 -43.55 19.11
N ILE A 177 13.09 -43.52 19.48
CA ILE A 177 14.25 -43.84 18.66
C ILE A 177 14.22 -45.27 18.10
N SER A 178 13.43 -46.16 18.73
CA SER A 178 13.24 -47.56 18.35
C SER A 178 12.20 -47.81 17.25
N ASN A 179 11.56 -46.76 16.71
CA ASN A 179 10.51 -46.85 15.69
C ASN A 179 9.23 -47.59 16.16
N THR A 180 8.96 -47.58 17.47
CA THR A 180 7.72 -48.12 18.04
C THR A 180 6.60 -47.08 17.93
N ALA A 181 5.51 -47.46 17.26
CA ALA A 181 4.32 -46.63 17.11
C ALA A 181 3.32 -46.93 18.23
N GLU A 182 2.83 -45.89 18.91
CA GLU A 182 1.73 -46.01 19.87
C GLU A 182 0.63 -44.98 19.54
N LEU A 183 -0.62 -45.41 19.70
CA LEU A 183 -1.84 -44.78 19.18
C LEU A 183 -1.92 -43.28 19.46
N ASP A 184 -1.77 -42.49 18.41
CA ASP A 184 -2.21 -41.09 18.34
C ASP A 184 -2.70 -40.84 16.91
N PRO A 185 -4.01 -40.67 16.66
CA PRO A 185 -4.54 -40.49 15.33
C PRO A 185 -4.13 -39.14 14.75
N SER A 186 -3.52 -39.14 13.57
CA SER A 186 -3.26 -37.95 12.76
C SER A 186 -4.53 -37.16 12.46
N SER A 187 -4.47 -35.83 12.59
CA SER A 187 -5.56 -34.89 12.23
C SER A 187 -5.24 -34.01 11.03
N SER A 188 -4.03 -34.09 10.45
CA SER A 188 -3.56 -33.23 9.36
C SER A 188 -3.05 -34.03 8.15
N SER A 189 -3.24 -33.49 6.95
CA SER A 189 -2.68 -34.02 5.70
C SER A 189 -1.16 -33.80 5.56
N LEU A 190 -0.55 -33.06 6.48
CA LEU A 190 0.89 -32.77 6.52
C LEU A 190 1.66 -33.69 7.48
N ASP A 191 0.98 -34.67 8.05
CA ASP A 191 1.60 -35.63 8.95
C ASP A 191 2.49 -36.60 8.17
N ILE A 192 3.76 -36.70 8.56
CA ILE A 192 4.75 -37.53 7.87
C ILE A 192 5.42 -38.49 8.85
N ALA A 193 5.50 -39.75 8.47
CA ALA A 193 6.33 -40.75 9.14
C ALA A 193 7.67 -40.94 8.41
N ILE A 194 8.69 -41.28 9.20
CA ILE A 194 9.98 -41.74 8.70
C ILE A 194 9.97 -43.27 8.68
N ASP A 195 10.01 -43.86 7.50
CA ASP A 195 10.16 -45.31 7.30
C ASP A 195 11.65 -45.67 7.22
N GLY A 196 12.27 -45.97 8.36
CA GLY A 196 13.69 -46.34 8.47
C GLY A 196 14.50 -45.35 9.31
N ALA A 197 15.80 -45.21 9.03
CA ALA A 197 16.72 -44.38 9.81
C ALA A 197 16.57 -42.88 9.52
N GLY A 198 16.89 -42.03 10.50
CA GLY A 198 16.95 -40.58 10.34
C GLY A 198 16.03 -39.79 11.27
N PHE A 199 16.19 -38.48 11.30
CA PHE A 199 15.43 -37.55 12.13
C PHE A 199 15.14 -36.27 11.35
N PHE A 200 13.99 -35.67 11.57
CA PHE A 200 13.77 -34.27 11.21
C PHE A 200 14.66 -33.38 12.08
N GLN A 201 15.29 -32.37 11.48
CA GLN A 201 16.01 -31.34 12.23
C GLN A 201 15.10 -30.15 12.46
N LEU A 202 15.02 -29.70 13.70
CA LEU A 202 14.26 -28.54 14.14
C LEU A 202 15.21 -27.45 14.63
N VAL A 203 14.77 -26.20 14.50
CA VAL A 203 15.45 -25.03 15.06
C VAL A 203 14.43 -24.21 15.85
N ASP A 204 14.76 -23.86 17.10
CA ASP A 204 13.94 -22.95 17.89
C ASP A 204 14.20 -21.47 17.52
N SER A 205 13.41 -20.54 18.07
CA SER A 205 13.57 -19.10 17.82
C SER A 205 14.89 -18.50 18.30
N GLN A 206 15.68 -19.23 19.11
CA GLN A 206 17.01 -18.84 19.58
C GLN A 206 18.13 -19.47 18.75
N GLY A 207 17.79 -20.26 17.73
CA GLY A 207 18.75 -20.94 16.85
C GLY A 207 19.26 -22.28 17.41
N HIS A 208 18.69 -22.80 18.50
CA HIS A 208 19.09 -24.10 19.02
C HIS A 208 18.54 -25.22 18.14
N ILE A 209 19.41 -26.17 17.82
CA ILE A 209 19.09 -27.33 16.98
C ILE A 209 18.65 -28.50 17.85
N SER A 210 17.56 -29.15 17.44
CA SER A 210 17.09 -30.41 18.00
C SER A 210 16.60 -31.35 16.89
N TYR A 211 16.32 -32.59 17.25
CA TYR A 211 15.99 -33.65 16.31
C TYR A 211 14.75 -34.42 16.78
N THR A 212 13.85 -34.74 15.86
CA THR A 212 12.65 -35.53 16.16
C THR A 212 12.36 -36.55 15.08
N ARG A 213 11.60 -37.60 15.42
CA ARG A 213 10.98 -38.50 14.44
C ARG A 213 9.47 -38.25 14.29
N GLN A 214 8.91 -37.33 15.08
CA GLN A 214 7.52 -36.96 15.00
C GLN A 214 7.34 -35.94 13.88
N GLY A 215 6.70 -36.34 12.78
CA GLY A 215 6.34 -35.44 11.69
C GLY A 215 4.96 -34.85 11.89
N ASP A 216 4.73 -34.18 13.01
CA ASP A 216 3.53 -33.38 13.27
C ASP A 216 3.79 -31.94 12.87
N PHE A 217 3.64 -31.65 11.58
CA PHE A 217 3.96 -30.33 11.07
C PHE A 217 2.69 -29.61 10.64
N ALA A 218 2.62 -28.34 11.00
CA ALA A 218 1.70 -27.37 10.47
C ALA A 218 2.49 -26.32 9.69
N LEU A 219 1.78 -25.52 8.89
CA LEU A 219 2.34 -24.27 8.38
C LEU A 219 2.01 -23.16 9.39
N ASP A 220 2.98 -22.33 9.73
CA ASP A 220 2.71 -21.05 10.39
C ASP A 220 2.21 -20.00 9.39
N HIS A 221 1.83 -18.82 9.90
CA HIS A 221 1.32 -17.71 9.08
C HIS A 221 2.34 -17.17 8.06
N SER A 222 3.62 -17.49 8.21
CA SER A 222 4.69 -17.11 7.28
C SER A 222 5.05 -18.25 6.31
N GLY A 223 4.25 -19.32 6.27
CA GLY A 223 4.47 -20.47 5.40
C GLY A 223 5.60 -21.39 5.85
N ASN A 224 6.13 -21.26 7.07
CA ASN A 224 7.15 -22.17 7.58
C ASN A 224 6.53 -23.46 8.09
N PHE A 225 7.19 -24.59 7.85
CA PHE A 225 6.83 -25.84 8.51
C PHE A 225 7.25 -25.79 9.98
N VAL A 226 6.27 -25.83 10.88
CA VAL A 226 6.48 -25.74 12.33
C VAL A 226 5.87 -26.93 13.07
N THR A 227 6.49 -27.30 14.18
CA THR A 227 5.88 -28.22 15.16
C THR A 227 4.81 -27.50 16.00
N PRO A 228 3.94 -28.22 16.73
CA PRO A 228 2.93 -27.60 17.60
C PRO A 228 3.51 -26.71 18.71
N ASP A 229 4.76 -26.92 19.11
CA ASP A 229 5.52 -26.09 20.04
C ASP A 229 6.31 -24.96 19.35
N GLY A 230 6.09 -24.74 18.05
CA GLY A 230 6.58 -23.56 17.31
C GLY A 230 8.04 -23.64 16.86
N LYS A 231 8.63 -24.84 16.75
CA LYS A 231 10.00 -25.01 16.22
C LYS A 231 9.97 -25.21 14.71
N PHE A 232 10.95 -24.63 14.04
CA PHE A 232 11.05 -24.59 12.58
C PHE A 232 11.72 -25.84 12.02
N LEU A 233 11.01 -26.55 11.14
CA LEU A 233 11.56 -27.68 10.39
C LEU A 233 12.60 -27.19 9.38
N GLN A 234 13.74 -27.88 9.31
CA GLN A 234 14.82 -27.55 8.38
C GLN A 234 14.75 -28.38 7.09
N GLY A 235 15.14 -27.77 5.97
CA GLY A 235 15.14 -28.35 4.63
C GLY A 235 16.08 -27.62 3.68
N TYR A 236 16.19 -28.09 2.44
CA TYR A 236 16.84 -27.31 1.37
C TYR A 236 15.79 -26.50 0.62
N GLY A 237 15.91 -25.17 0.66
CA GLY A 237 15.18 -24.28 -0.24
C GLY A 237 15.69 -24.41 -1.69
N LEU A 238 14.93 -23.90 -2.64
CA LEU A 238 15.34 -23.77 -4.05
C LEU A 238 15.47 -22.29 -4.41
N ASP A 239 16.46 -21.93 -5.24
CA ASP A 239 16.47 -20.61 -5.87
C ASP A 239 15.47 -20.52 -7.03
N ALA A 240 15.34 -19.32 -7.62
CA ALA A 240 14.44 -19.05 -8.75
C ALA A 240 14.70 -19.93 -9.99
N SER A 241 15.83 -20.63 -10.06
CA SER A 241 16.18 -21.57 -11.13
C SER A 241 15.94 -23.04 -10.72
N GLY A 242 15.38 -23.30 -9.54
CA GLY A 242 15.14 -24.64 -9.00
C GLY A 242 16.40 -25.33 -8.47
N ILE A 243 17.50 -24.60 -8.25
CA ILE A 243 18.74 -25.15 -7.70
C ILE A 243 18.67 -25.14 -6.18
N ARG A 244 19.12 -26.24 -5.54
CA ARG A 244 19.17 -26.39 -4.09
C ARG A 244 20.09 -25.36 -3.44
N GLN A 245 19.55 -24.68 -2.43
CA GLN A 245 20.28 -23.80 -1.52
C GLN A 245 20.75 -24.56 -0.27
N PRO A 246 21.69 -24.00 0.52
CA PRO A 246 22.06 -24.56 1.83
C PRO A 246 20.84 -24.78 2.72
N ALA A 247 20.94 -25.69 3.69
CA ALA A 247 19.80 -26.01 4.55
C ALA A 247 19.40 -24.81 5.41
N THR A 248 18.12 -24.45 5.37
CA THR A 248 17.49 -23.36 6.12
C THR A 248 16.15 -23.85 6.68
N THR A 249 15.43 -22.97 7.38
CA THR A 249 14.00 -23.20 7.65
C THR A 249 13.29 -23.52 6.34
N LEU A 250 12.57 -24.64 6.34
CA LEU A 250 11.74 -25.05 5.21
C LEU A 250 10.47 -24.22 5.26
N SER A 251 10.39 -23.25 4.36
CA SER A 251 9.20 -22.49 4.05
C SER A 251 8.61 -23.00 2.74
N ILE A 252 7.29 -22.95 2.62
CA ILE A 252 6.72 -22.66 1.32
C ILE A 252 7.10 -21.20 1.06
N ASN A 253 7.98 -20.92 0.10
CA ASN A 253 8.23 -19.54 -0.35
C ASN A 253 6.98 -19.05 -1.08
N ASP A 254 5.92 -18.86 -0.32
CA ASP A 254 4.59 -18.48 -0.74
C ASP A 254 4.37 -17.06 -0.25
N GLU A 255 5.03 -16.09 -0.88
CA GLU A 255 4.56 -14.68 -0.86
C GLU A 255 3.17 -14.55 -1.54
N LEU A 256 2.34 -15.59 -1.56
CA LEU A 256 1.29 -15.81 -2.53
C LEU A 256 0.01 -16.45 -1.98
N VAL A 257 -0.34 -16.32 -0.70
CA VAL A 257 -1.78 -16.32 -0.32
C VAL A 257 -2.04 -15.49 0.94
N ASP A 258 -2.07 -14.17 0.82
CA ASP A 258 -2.98 -13.39 1.66
C ASP A 258 -4.03 -12.71 0.79
N ASN A 259 -5.25 -12.60 1.29
CA ASN A 259 -6.25 -11.83 0.55
C ASN A 259 -5.87 -10.36 0.64
N VAL A 260 -6.06 -9.67 -0.47
CA VAL A 260 -5.97 -8.22 -0.48
C VAL A 260 -7.14 -7.71 0.35
N SER A 261 -6.84 -7.13 1.50
CA SER A 261 -7.82 -6.56 2.43
C SER A 261 -8.29 -5.19 1.94
N ALA A 262 -7.40 -4.43 1.32
CA ALA A 262 -7.68 -3.13 0.69
C ALA A 262 -6.66 -2.80 -0.40
N VAL A 263 -7.05 -1.93 -1.33
CA VAL A 263 -6.14 -1.34 -2.32
C VAL A 263 -6.23 0.17 -2.20
N THR A 264 -5.12 0.82 -1.90
CA THR A 264 -5.05 2.29 -1.77
C THR A 264 -4.33 2.88 -2.98
N VAL A 265 -4.64 4.15 -3.27
CA VAL A 265 -4.05 4.88 -4.40
C VAL A 265 -3.55 6.24 -3.92
N GLY A 266 -2.24 6.46 -4.01
CA GLY A 266 -1.63 7.74 -3.70
C GLY A 266 -1.94 8.83 -4.72
N HIS A 267 -1.71 10.09 -4.33
CA HIS A 267 -1.95 11.26 -5.17
C HIS A 267 -1.11 11.32 -6.45
N ASP A 268 0.01 10.59 -6.45
CA ASP A 268 0.93 10.38 -7.58
C ASP A 268 0.55 9.16 -8.44
N GLY A 269 -0.55 8.49 -8.09
CA GLY A 269 -1.06 7.29 -8.74
C GLY A 269 -0.42 5.99 -8.27
N LEU A 270 0.41 5.99 -7.22
CA LEU A 270 0.98 4.77 -6.66
C LEU A 270 -0.11 3.89 -6.05
N LEU A 271 -0.20 2.66 -6.54
CA LEU A 271 -1.11 1.65 -6.02
C LEU A 271 -0.42 0.77 -5.01
N VAL A 272 -1.07 0.61 -3.86
CA VAL A 272 -0.58 -0.23 -2.77
C VAL A 272 -1.66 -1.26 -2.43
N ALA A 273 -1.30 -2.54 -2.52
CA ALA A 273 -2.15 -3.62 -2.04
C ALA A 273 -1.81 -3.88 -0.57
N ASN A 274 -2.84 -3.84 0.27
CA ASN A 274 -2.78 -4.21 1.68
C ASN A 274 -3.36 -5.61 1.83
N TYR A 275 -2.74 -6.43 2.66
CA TYR A 275 -3.09 -7.84 2.83
C TYR A 275 -3.69 -8.08 4.23
N ASP A 276 -4.46 -9.15 4.38
CA ASP A 276 -5.12 -9.52 5.66
C ASP A 276 -4.11 -9.76 6.81
N ASP A 277 -2.85 -10.06 6.49
CA ASP A 277 -1.74 -10.24 7.43
C ASP A 277 -1.09 -8.92 7.91
N GLY A 278 -1.55 -7.79 7.38
CA GLY A 278 -1.03 -6.45 7.68
C GLY A 278 0.18 -6.03 6.85
N LYS A 279 0.63 -6.82 5.87
CA LYS A 279 1.67 -6.42 4.91
C LYS A 279 1.08 -5.48 3.84
N SER A 280 1.93 -4.63 3.28
CA SER A 280 1.59 -3.76 2.14
C SER A 280 2.65 -3.90 1.04
N THR A 281 2.22 -3.88 -0.22
CA THR A 281 3.11 -3.97 -1.38
C THR A 281 2.73 -2.95 -2.44
N ASN A 282 3.70 -2.24 -3.00
CA ASN A 282 3.50 -1.39 -4.17
C ASN A 282 3.24 -2.28 -5.40
N VAL A 283 2.07 -2.16 -6.00
CA VAL A 283 1.63 -3.06 -7.08
C VAL A 283 1.57 -2.38 -8.45
N GLY A 284 1.54 -1.05 -8.51
CA GLY A 284 1.54 -0.33 -9.78
C GLY A 284 1.47 1.18 -9.68
N LEU A 285 1.41 1.84 -10.83
CA LEU A 285 1.19 3.28 -10.98
C LEU A 285 0.07 3.53 -11.99
N ILE A 286 -0.90 4.37 -11.64
CA ILE A 286 -1.96 4.87 -12.52
C ILE A 286 -1.42 6.05 -13.35
N PHE A 287 -1.73 6.09 -14.66
CA PHE A 287 -1.47 7.25 -15.50
C PHE A 287 -2.70 8.08 -15.76
N LEU A 288 -2.44 9.35 -15.98
CA LEU A 288 -3.37 10.26 -16.61
C LEU A 288 -2.88 10.59 -18.02
N ALA A 289 -3.82 10.83 -18.93
CA ALA A 289 -3.52 11.48 -20.19
C ALA A 289 -4.10 12.87 -20.28
N THR A 290 -3.29 13.76 -20.83
CA THR A 290 -3.68 15.09 -21.29
C THR A 290 -3.61 15.15 -22.81
N PHE A 291 -4.24 16.18 -23.38
CA PHE A 291 -4.29 16.41 -24.82
C PHE A 291 -4.01 17.87 -25.14
N ASP A 292 -3.34 18.13 -26.27
CA ASP A 292 -3.12 19.50 -26.76
C ASP A 292 -4.43 20.28 -26.96
N ASN A 293 -5.52 19.57 -27.28
CA ASN A 293 -6.85 20.14 -27.46
C ASN A 293 -7.95 19.19 -27.00
N GLU A 294 -8.27 19.25 -25.71
CA GLU A 294 -9.31 18.42 -25.09
C GLU A 294 -10.71 18.65 -25.68
N GLU A 295 -11.02 19.87 -26.15
CA GLU A 295 -12.32 20.18 -26.76
C GLU A 295 -12.58 19.40 -28.07
N ALA A 296 -11.52 18.90 -28.70
CA ALA A 296 -11.62 18.10 -29.92
C ALA A 296 -11.76 16.60 -29.67
N LEU A 297 -11.82 16.16 -28.40
CA LEU A 297 -12.10 14.77 -28.06
C LEU A 297 -13.51 14.35 -28.50
N GLN A 298 -13.63 13.17 -29.09
CA GLN A 298 -14.92 12.64 -29.52
C GLN A 298 -15.58 11.90 -28.35
N THR A 299 -16.70 12.40 -27.84
CA THR A 299 -17.49 11.66 -26.84
C THR A 299 -18.08 10.36 -27.43
N ILE A 300 -18.05 9.30 -26.64
CA ILE A 300 -18.68 8.00 -26.96
C ILE A 300 -19.80 7.63 -25.97
N GLY A 301 -20.22 8.58 -25.13
CA GLY A 301 -21.20 8.36 -24.06
C GLY A 301 -20.59 7.86 -22.75
N ASN A 302 -21.39 7.77 -21.68
CA ASN A 302 -20.97 7.34 -20.33
C ASN A 302 -19.74 8.08 -19.79
N SER A 303 -19.63 9.39 -20.07
CA SER A 303 -18.46 10.21 -19.71
C SER A 303 -17.13 9.58 -20.19
N GLN A 304 -17.14 9.05 -21.42
CA GLN A 304 -15.96 8.54 -22.09
C GLN A 304 -15.73 9.25 -23.42
N TRP A 305 -14.45 9.31 -23.81
CA TRP A 305 -13.97 9.97 -25.00
C TRP A 305 -12.98 9.12 -25.79
N LEU A 306 -12.89 9.40 -27.08
CA LEU A 306 -11.85 8.93 -27.99
C LEU A 306 -11.00 10.11 -28.47
N ALA A 307 -9.70 9.87 -28.62
CA ALA A 307 -8.79 10.81 -29.25
C ALA A 307 -9.12 10.96 -30.74
N THR A 308 -9.00 12.19 -31.25
CA THR A 308 -9.18 12.55 -32.66
C THR A 308 -7.87 13.09 -33.22
N PRO A 309 -7.71 13.17 -34.56
CA PRO A 309 -6.57 13.89 -35.13
C PRO A 309 -6.48 15.34 -34.65
N GLU A 310 -7.61 15.98 -34.37
CA GLU A 310 -7.73 17.37 -33.93
C GLU A 310 -7.46 17.57 -32.42
N SER A 311 -7.64 16.53 -31.58
CA SER A 311 -7.26 16.57 -30.17
C SER A 311 -5.76 16.45 -29.95
N GLY A 312 -5.03 15.96 -30.94
CA GLY A 312 -3.64 15.56 -30.80
C GLY A 312 -3.50 14.15 -30.23
N GLN A 313 -2.26 13.70 -30.08
CA GLN A 313 -1.96 12.43 -29.41
C GLN A 313 -2.07 12.58 -27.89
N ALA A 314 -2.52 11.53 -27.22
CA ALA A 314 -2.52 11.49 -25.75
C ALA A 314 -1.09 11.60 -25.22
N ILE A 315 -0.86 12.53 -24.30
CA ILE A 315 0.38 12.65 -23.55
C ILE A 315 0.15 11.92 -22.23
N ILE A 316 0.83 10.78 -22.05
CA ILE A 316 0.60 9.87 -20.92
C ILE A 316 1.75 10.01 -19.94
N GLU A 317 1.43 10.42 -18.72
CA GLU A 317 2.39 10.60 -17.62
C GLU A 317 1.79 10.13 -16.28
N THR A 318 2.61 10.05 -15.23
CA THR A 318 2.10 9.78 -13.86
C THR A 318 1.18 10.91 -13.39
N ALA A 319 0.29 10.61 -12.45
CA ALA A 319 -0.46 11.66 -11.78
C ALA A 319 0.50 12.59 -11.02
N ASN A 320 0.11 13.84 -10.84
CA ASN A 320 0.90 14.90 -10.21
C ASN A 320 2.27 15.13 -10.87
N TYR A 321 2.38 14.91 -12.19
CA TYR A 321 3.59 15.14 -12.97
C TYR A 321 3.30 15.88 -14.29
N GLY A 322 4.06 16.93 -14.56
CA GLY A 322 3.84 17.77 -15.75
C GLY A 322 2.51 18.51 -15.66
N GLU A 323 1.71 18.44 -16.73
CA GLU A 323 0.36 19.02 -16.79
C GLU A 323 -0.70 18.08 -16.19
N ASN A 324 -0.34 16.85 -15.80
CA ASN A 324 -1.31 15.93 -15.20
C ASN A 324 -1.66 16.35 -13.78
N GLY A 325 -2.97 16.37 -13.50
CA GLY A 325 -3.54 16.55 -12.18
C GLY A 325 -3.17 15.45 -11.18
N SER A 326 -3.50 15.66 -9.90
CA SER A 326 -3.35 14.65 -8.84
C SER A 326 -4.53 13.69 -8.80
N LEU A 327 -4.32 12.54 -8.15
CA LEU A 327 -5.42 11.65 -7.77
C LEU A 327 -5.80 11.84 -6.30
N ARG A 328 -7.06 11.54 -5.97
CA ARG A 328 -7.54 11.42 -4.59
C ARG A 328 -8.20 10.05 -4.42
N SER A 329 -7.87 9.33 -3.34
CA SER A 329 -8.45 8.02 -2.96
C SER A 329 -9.28 8.12 -1.68
N ALA A 330 -10.27 7.23 -1.53
CA ALA A 330 -11.19 7.24 -0.39
C ALA A 330 -10.52 6.86 0.95
N THR A 331 -11.13 7.42 1.99
CA THR A 331 -10.82 7.37 3.42
C THR A 331 -10.61 5.97 4.02
N ALA A 332 -9.59 5.79 4.86
CA ALA A 332 -9.46 4.58 5.70
C ALA A 332 -10.26 4.72 6.99
N GLN A 333 -10.99 3.66 7.40
CA GLN A 333 -11.87 3.71 8.58
C GLN A 333 -11.40 2.83 9.74
N TYR A 334 -11.27 3.43 10.92
CA TYR A 334 -10.91 2.79 12.18
C TYR A 334 -12.11 2.73 13.12
N ARG A 335 -12.20 1.64 13.89
CA ARG A 335 -13.32 1.39 14.81
C ARG A 335 -13.18 2.05 16.17
N GLY A 336 -11.95 2.36 16.60
CA GLY A 336 -11.67 3.02 17.87
C GLY A 336 -11.65 4.55 17.74
N ASP A 337 -11.53 5.23 18.87
CA ASP A 337 -11.30 6.68 18.91
C ASP A 337 -9.85 6.97 18.49
N LEU A 338 -9.55 8.17 17.98
CA LEU A 338 -8.17 8.52 17.56
C LEU A 338 -7.13 8.26 18.65
N LEU A 339 -7.48 8.49 19.93
CA LEU A 339 -6.59 8.29 21.07
C LEU A 339 -6.25 6.82 21.36
N ASP A 340 -6.93 5.87 20.74
CA ASP A 340 -6.60 4.45 20.81
C ASP A 340 -5.40 4.09 19.91
N TYR A 341 -4.92 5.03 19.11
CA TYR A 341 -3.88 4.83 18.12
C TYR A 341 -2.70 5.80 18.30
N GLN A 342 -1.54 5.40 17.80
CA GLN A 342 -0.39 6.27 17.58
C GLN A 342 -0.19 6.42 16.08
N ILE A 343 -0.08 7.67 15.63
CA ILE A 343 0.10 8.02 14.23
C ILE A 343 1.47 8.67 14.08
N ILE A 344 2.29 8.11 13.20
CA ILE A 344 3.68 8.50 13.03
C ILE A 344 3.92 8.73 11.54
N GLY A 345 4.16 9.98 11.12
CA GLY A 345 4.59 10.29 9.76
C GLY A 345 6.03 9.84 9.49
N ASN A 346 6.26 9.21 8.34
CA ASN A 346 7.55 8.68 7.88
C ASN A 346 7.81 9.13 6.43
N SER A 347 8.99 8.82 5.87
CA SER A 347 9.32 9.14 4.47
C SER A 347 8.40 8.48 3.45
N ASP A 348 7.80 7.34 3.83
CA ASP A 348 7.06 6.47 2.94
C ASP A 348 5.53 6.61 3.14
N GLY A 349 5.07 7.44 4.08
CA GLY A 349 3.65 7.58 4.43
C GLY A 349 3.44 7.75 5.94
N PHE A 350 2.39 7.11 6.48
CA PHE A 350 2.07 7.14 7.91
C PHE A 350 2.04 5.74 8.50
N THR A 351 2.58 5.59 9.70
CA THR A 351 2.42 4.38 10.51
C THR A 351 1.30 4.61 11.53
N ILE A 352 0.30 3.74 11.53
CA ILE A 352 -0.73 3.67 12.57
C ILE A 352 -0.47 2.45 13.44
N ARG A 353 -0.46 2.67 14.75
CA ARG A 353 -0.22 1.62 15.74
C ARG A 353 -1.28 1.66 16.83
N PRO A 354 -2.10 0.62 17.02
CA PRO A 354 -2.99 0.52 18.15
C PRO A 354 -2.22 0.55 19.47
N ASN A 355 -2.70 1.32 20.43
CA ASN A 355 -2.14 1.35 21.79
C ASN A 355 -2.35 0.02 22.54
N SER A 356 -3.38 -0.74 22.17
CA SER A 356 -3.72 -2.04 22.73
C SER A 356 -2.79 -3.17 22.29
N ASP A 357 -2.21 -3.06 21.09
CA ASP A 357 -1.26 -4.03 20.53
C ASP A 357 -0.14 -3.30 19.77
N PRO A 358 0.96 -2.96 20.46
CA PRO A 358 2.07 -2.23 19.86
C PRO A 358 2.83 -3.00 18.77
N LEU A 359 2.56 -4.30 18.58
CA LEU A 359 3.15 -5.11 17.52
C LEU A 359 2.32 -5.10 16.23
N ALA A 360 1.05 -4.69 16.30
CA ALA A 360 0.16 -4.49 15.16
C ALA A 360 0.46 -3.14 14.48
N ILE A 361 1.62 -3.04 13.84
CA ILE A 361 2.04 -1.83 13.12
C ILE A 361 1.44 -1.86 11.71
N GLU A 362 0.63 -0.87 11.37
CA GLU A 362 0.10 -0.64 10.03
C GLU A 362 0.87 0.50 9.37
N THR A 363 1.24 0.38 8.09
CA THR A 363 1.80 1.49 7.31
C THR A 363 0.84 1.81 6.17
N VAL A 364 0.28 3.02 6.19
CA VAL A 364 -0.57 3.55 5.12
C VAL A 364 0.24 4.48 4.25
N VAL A 365 0.13 4.22 2.96
CA VAL A 365 0.75 4.99 1.89
C VAL A 365 -0.36 5.42 0.95
N GLY A 366 -0.38 6.70 0.60
CA GLY A 366 -1.35 7.23 -0.36
C GLY A 366 -2.79 7.31 0.15
N VAL A 367 -3.00 7.44 1.46
CA VAL A 367 -4.32 7.70 2.06
C VAL A 367 -4.36 9.15 2.55
N ASP A 368 -5.34 9.93 2.10
CA ASP A 368 -5.45 11.35 2.45
C ASP A 368 -6.32 11.58 3.70
N ARG A 369 -7.20 10.64 4.06
CA ARG A 369 -8.15 10.78 5.16
C ARG A 369 -8.22 9.49 5.98
N LEU A 370 -8.19 9.61 7.30
CA LEU A 370 -8.53 8.56 8.25
C LEU A 370 -9.79 8.98 9.02
N ASN A 371 -10.78 8.09 9.07
CA ASN A 371 -11.98 8.26 9.90
C ASN A 371 -11.87 7.38 11.14
N PHE A 372 -11.93 7.99 12.31
CA PHE A 372 -12.04 7.31 13.60
C PHE A 372 -13.49 7.36 14.09
N ALA A 373 -13.79 6.66 15.18
CA ALA A 373 -15.14 6.66 15.75
C ALA A 373 -15.56 8.06 16.26
N ASP A 374 -14.60 8.92 16.61
CA ASP A 374 -14.82 10.22 17.24
C ASP A 374 -14.41 11.43 16.39
N THR A 375 -13.58 11.26 15.36
CA THR A 375 -13.01 12.37 14.57
C THR A 375 -12.44 11.92 13.24
N ASN A 376 -12.19 12.87 12.35
CA ASN A 376 -11.48 12.64 11.10
C ASN A 376 -10.07 13.26 11.16
N LEU A 377 -9.15 12.66 10.41
CA LEU A 377 -7.76 13.09 10.32
C LEU A 377 -7.31 13.13 8.85
N ALA A 378 -6.86 14.28 8.41
CA ALA A 378 -6.28 14.46 7.09
C ALA A 378 -4.77 14.19 7.11
N LEU A 379 -4.26 13.36 6.19
CA LEU A 379 -2.87 12.96 6.09
C LEU A 379 -2.11 13.66 4.95
N ASP A 380 -2.83 14.33 4.04
CA ASP A 380 -2.32 15.13 2.93
C ASP A 380 -1.72 16.48 3.42
N ILE A 381 -0.71 16.39 4.28
CA ILE A 381 -0.03 17.56 4.87
C ILE A 381 0.65 18.44 3.82
N ASP A 382 0.90 17.91 2.61
CA ASP A 382 1.35 18.68 1.44
C ASP A 382 0.22 18.96 0.43
N GLY A 383 -0.91 18.26 0.55
CA GLY A 383 -2.12 18.41 -0.26
C GLY A 383 -3.07 19.50 0.25
N ILE A 384 -4.37 19.31 0.03
CA ILE A 384 -5.40 20.33 0.27
C ILE A 384 -5.47 20.70 1.76
N ALA A 385 -5.55 19.73 2.67
CA ALA A 385 -5.65 20.05 4.09
C ALA A 385 -4.40 20.79 4.60
N GLY A 386 -3.23 20.38 4.15
CA GLY A 386 -1.96 21.05 4.42
C GLY A 386 -1.91 22.50 3.92
N LYS A 387 -2.33 22.73 2.68
CA LYS A 387 -2.39 24.06 2.06
C LYS A 387 -3.35 24.98 2.82
N VAL A 388 -4.55 24.51 3.14
CA VAL A 388 -5.53 25.29 3.92
C VAL A 388 -5.00 25.60 5.32
N TYR A 389 -4.40 24.62 6.01
CA TYR A 389 -3.81 24.85 7.34
C TYR A 389 -2.72 25.93 7.30
N ARG A 390 -1.81 25.85 6.32
CA ARG A 390 -0.76 26.86 6.11
C ARG A 390 -1.33 28.23 5.76
N LEU A 391 -2.43 28.27 5.03
CA LEU A 391 -3.12 29.51 4.69
C LEU A 391 -3.72 30.19 5.92
N TYR A 392 -4.35 29.43 6.83
CA TYR A 392 -4.79 29.94 8.15
C TYR A 392 -3.62 30.52 8.94
N LYS A 393 -2.48 29.81 8.96
CA LYS A 393 -1.27 30.30 9.61
C LYS A 393 -0.75 31.59 9.01
N ALA A 394 -0.70 31.71 7.68
CA ALA A 394 -0.22 32.91 7.00
C ALA A 394 -1.17 34.11 7.11
N ALA A 395 -2.49 33.88 6.99
CA ALA A 395 -3.48 34.95 7.01
C ALA A 395 -3.81 35.45 8.42
N PHE A 396 -3.91 34.54 9.40
CA PHE A 396 -4.49 34.84 10.72
C PHE A 396 -3.56 34.54 11.90
N ASN A 397 -2.40 33.92 11.65
CA ASN A 397 -1.46 33.48 12.68
C ASN A 397 -2.04 32.52 13.73
N ARG A 398 -3.00 31.67 13.33
CA ARG A 398 -3.59 30.66 14.21
C ARG A 398 -3.75 29.33 13.50
N SER A 399 -3.86 28.26 14.27
CA SER A 399 -4.37 26.99 13.75
C SER A 399 -5.86 27.16 13.40
N PRO A 400 -6.34 26.49 12.35
CA PRO A 400 -7.76 26.47 12.04
C PRO A 400 -8.55 25.78 13.15
N ASP A 401 -9.79 26.18 13.31
CA ASP A 401 -10.80 25.35 13.96
C ASP A 401 -11.20 24.19 13.03
N LYS A 402 -11.68 23.08 13.61
CA LYS A 402 -11.89 21.82 12.88
C LYS A 402 -12.98 21.94 11.81
N GLU A 403 -14.07 22.63 12.14
CA GLU A 403 -15.22 22.85 11.24
C GLU A 403 -14.81 23.76 10.08
N GLY A 404 -14.17 24.90 10.37
CA GLY A 404 -13.67 25.81 9.34
C GLY A 404 -12.61 25.19 8.46
N LEU A 405 -11.76 24.30 8.98
CA LEU A 405 -10.84 23.52 8.16
C LEU A 405 -11.59 22.57 7.23
N GLY A 406 -12.56 21.82 7.77
CA GLY A 406 -13.36 20.89 6.99
C GLY A 406 -14.13 21.55 5.85
N TYR A 407 -14.72 22.72 6.11
CA TYR A 407 -15.40 23.51 5.07
C TYR A 407 -14.47 23.85 3.89
N TRP A 408 -13.25 24.31 4.17
CA TRP A 408 -12.32 24.69 3.10
C TRP A 408 -11.66 23.49 2.42
N ILE A 409 -11.47 22.39 3.14
CA ILE A 409 -11.09 21.11 2.53
C ILE A 409 -12.15 20.71 1.50
N GLU A 410 -13.43 20.66 1.92
CA GLU A 410 -14.54 20.29 1.04
C GLU A 410 -14.66 21.24 -0.15
N ALA A 411 -14.59 22.55 0.07
CA ALA A 411 -14.67 23.54 -1.01
C ALA A 411 -13.56 23.33 -2.06
N MET A 412 -12.34 23.03 -1.62
CA MET A 412 -11.22 22.77 -2.54
C MET A 412 -11.31 21.39 -3.19
N ASP A 413 -11.82 20.40 -2.47
CA ASP A 413 -12.11 19.06 -2.99
C ASP A 413 -13.21 19.13 -4.10
N ASP A 414 -14.15 20.08 -4.00
CA ASP A 414 -15.19 20.38 -5.00
C ASP A 414 -14.71 21.23 -6.19
N GLY A 415 -13.47 21.74 -6.12
CA GLY A 415 -12.80 22.42 -7.21
C GLY A 415 -12.49 23.91 -6.99
N ASP A 416 -12.78 24.48 -5.80
CA ASP A 416 -12.26 25.81 -5.46
C ASP A 416 -10.73 25.77 -5.43
N THR A 417 -10.10 26.77 -6.03
CA THR A 417 -8.64 26.83 -6.03
C THR A 417 -8.13 27.44 -4.72
N LEU A 418 -6.85 27.19 -4.39
CA LEU A 418 -6.22 27.88 -3.26
C LEU A 418 -6.27 29.41 -3.41
N HIS A 419 -6.35 29.91 -4.64
CA HIS A 419 -6.55 31.33 -4.93
C HIS A 419 -7.95 31.81 -4.52
N ASP A 420 -9.00 31.03 -4.77
CA ASP A 420 -10.38 31.35 -4.37
C ASP A 420 -10.53 31.37 -2.84
N VAL A 421 -9.90 30.40 -2.17
CA VAL A 421 -9.83 30.36 -0.71
C VAL A 421 -9.04 31.55 -0.15
N SER A 422 -7.89 31.87 -0.75
CA SER A 422 -7.07 33.03 -0.34
C SER A 422 -7.82 34.36 -0.50
N LEU A 423 -8.55 34.52 -1.60
CA LEU A 423 -9.44 35.67 -1.83
C LEU A 423 -10.51 35.77 -0.74
N SER A 424 -11.13 34.64 -0.41
CA SER A 424 -12.16 34.58 0.64
C SER A 424 -11.60 34.94 2.01
N PHE A 425 -10.39 34.49 2.33
CA PHE A 425 -9.70 34.82 3.57
C PHE A 425 -9.41 36.32 3.65
N ILE A 426 -8.82 36.91 2.60
CA ILE A 426 -8.50 38.35 2.57
C ILE A 426 -9.76 39.21 2.70
N ASN A 427 -10.87 38.78 2.09
CA ASN A 427 -12.15 39.49 2.16
C ASN A 427 -12.94 39.23 3.45
N SER A 428 -12.51 38.28 4.30
CA SER A 428 -13.22 37.94 5.53
C SER A 428 -13.19 39.07 6.57
N ASP A 429 -14.24 39.14 7.40
CA ASP A 429 -14.29 40.06 8.54
C ASP A 429 -13.09 39.85 9.49
N GLU A 430 -12.62 38.61 9.66
CA GLU A 430 -11.46 38.29 10.49
C GLU A 430 -10.19 38.96 9.96
N PHE A 431 -9.92 38.84 8.65
CA PHE A 431 -8.74 39.45 8.04
C PHE A 431 -8.79 40.97 8.13
N GLN A 432 -9.95 41.56 7.89
CA GLN A 432 -10.16 43.01 7.98
C GLN A 432 -10.06 43.51 9.44
N LEU A 433 -10.49 42.72 10.43
CA LEU A 433 -10.31 43.05 11.85
C LEU A 433 -8.84 43.02 12.27
N LEU A 434 -8.06 42.06 11.77
CA LEU A 434 -6.64 41.91 12.11
C LEU A 434 -5.74 42.93 11.40
N ASN A 435 -6.06 43.27 10.14
CA ASN A 435 -5.18 44.05 9.27
C ASN A 435 -5.75 45.42 8.86
N GLY A 436 -7.04 45.67 9.13
CA GLY A 436 -7.80 46.84 8.65
C GLY A 436 -8.62 46.52 7.39
N GLU A 437 -9.74 47.22 7.17
CA GLU A 437 -10.67 47.01 6.03
C GLU A 437 -10.02 47.21 4.64
N ASN A 438 -8.94 48.00 4.57
CA ASN A 438 -8.16 48.19 3.35
C ASN A 438 -6.69 48.48 3.72
N PRO A 439 -5.95 47.44 4.16
CA PRO A 439 -4.56 47.63 4.58
C PRO A 439 -3.73 48.15 3.42
N SER A 440 -2.75 49.01 3.67
CA SER A 440 -1.75 49.32 2.64
C SER A 440 -0.92 48.06 2.33
N ASN A 441 -0.18 48.06 1.21
CA ASN A 441 0.69 46.92 0.86
C ASN A 441 1.73 46.65 1.95
N GLU A 442 2.22 47.71 2.61
CA GLU A 442 3.15 47.62 3.73
C GLU A 442 2.54 46.92 4.95
N VAL A 443 1.30 47.27 5.32
CA VAL A 443 0.60 46.64 6.43
C VAL A 443 0.33 45.17 6.12
N PHE A 444 -0.15 44.89 4.91
CA PHE A 444 -0.41 43.53 4.43
C PHE A 444 0.84 42.66 4.47
N LEU A 445 1.95 43.09 3.86
CA LEU A 445 3.20 42.33 3.83
C LEU A 445 3.78 42.13 5.23
N THR A 446 3.77 43.17 6.06
CA THR A 446 4.26 43.07 7.44
C THR A 446 3.48 42.03 8.23
N ALA A 447 2.16 41.91 8.03
CA ALA A 447 1.36 40.88 8.66
C ALA A 447 1.79 39.47 8.19
N LEU A 448 1.95 39.24 6.88
CA LEU A 448 2.34 37.93 6.36
C LEU A 448 3.71 37.46 6.87
N TYR A 449 4.69 38.36 6.93
CA TYR A 449 6.01 38.07 7.52
C TYR A 449 5.90 37.62 8.98
N ASN A 450 5.11 38.34 9.79
CA ASN A 450 4.94 37.99 11.20
C ASN A 450 4.15 36.68 11.38
N ASN A 451 3.14 36.45 10.54
CA ASN A 451 2.22 35.33 10.68
C ASN A 451 2.83 34.01 10.19
N ALA A 452 3.34 34.00 8.95
CA ALA A 452 3.87 32.80 8.30
C ALA A 452 5.32 32.52 8.72
N LEU A 453 6.14 33.57 8.84
CA LEU A 453 7.60 33.42 9.05
C LEU A 453 8.01 33.66 10.51
N GLY A 454 7.11 34.21 11.34
CA GLY A 454 7.39 34.46 12.76
C GLY A 454 8.44 35.55 13.01
N ARG A 455 8.71 36.42 12.02
CA ARG A 455 9.75 37.45 12.07
C ARG A 455 9.33 38.74 11.39
N ALA A 456 10.04 39.82 11.70
CA ALA A 456 9.92 41.08 10.97
C ALA A 456 10.44 40.94 9.52
N PRO A 457 9.93 41.77 8.58
CA PRO A 457 10.43 41.78 7.22
C PRO A 457 11.92 42.13 7.14
N ASP A 458 12.65 41.43 6.28
CA ASP A 458 14.00 41.83 5.89
C ASP A 458 13.96 42.88 4.77
N ASP A 459 14.93 43.81 4.76
CA ASP A 459 14.89 44.99 3.88
C ASP A 459 14.78 44.63 2.38
N GLU A 460 15.49 43.58 1.95
CA GLU A 460 15.60 43.21 0.53
C GLU A 460 14.37 42.44 0.04
N GLY A 461 13.94 41.39 0.75
CA GLY A 461 12.76 40.60 0.40
C GLY A 461 11.47 41.39 0.53
N TYR A 462 11.38 42.25 1.56
CA TYR A 462 10.23 43.13 1.75
C TYR A 462 10.06 44.10 0.59
N GLN A 463 11.14 44.76 0.16
CA GLN A 463 11.08 45.69 -0.96
C GLN A 463 10.71 44.99 -2.27
N TRP A 464 11.20 43.77 -2.48
CA TRP A 464 10.84 42.99 -3.67
C TRP A 464 9.34 42.68 -3.71
N TRP A 465 8.76 42.21 -2.61
CA TRP A 465 7.31 41.95 -2.53
C TRP A 465 6.47 43.22 -2.66
N LEU A 466 6.95 44.34 -2.12
CA LEU A 466 6.28 45.63 -2.25
C LEU A 466 6.24 46.06 -3.72
N ASP A 467 7.35 45.93 -4.45
CA ASP A 467 7.43 46.24 -5.88
C ASP A 467 6.50 45.32 -6.71
N VAL A 468 6.37 44.04 -6.34
CA VAL A 468 5.44 43.09 -6.98
C VAL A 468 3.99 43.56 -6.86
N LEU A 469 3.57 43.95 -5.64
CA LEU A 469 2.21 44.45 -5.40
C LEU A 469 1.97 45.83 -6.04
N ASP A 470 2.93 46.75 -5.94
CA ASP A 470 2.78 48.12 -6.45
C ASP A 470 2.77 48.18 -7.99
N SER A 471 3.52 47.28 -8.64
CA SER A 471 3.51 47.15 -10.10
C SER A 471 2.31 46.37 -10.63
N GLY A 472 1.58 45.67 -9.77
CA GLY A 472 0.51 44.74 -10.16
C GLY A 472 1.04 43.50 -10.89
N ALA A 473 2.30 43.13 -10.66
CA ALA A 473 2.89 41.91 -11.21
C ALA A 473 2.26 40.64 -10.59
N ASP A 474 1.72 40.77 -9.38
CA ASP A 474 0.87 39.76 -8.73
C ASP A 474 -0.23 40.47 -7.91
N VAL A 475 -1.23 39.70 -7.50
CA VAL A 475 -2.33 40.14 -6.64
C VAL A 475 -2.11 39.69 -5.19
N ARG A 476 -2.90 40.20 -4.25
CA ARG A 476 -2.68 39.93 -2.81
C ARG A 476 -2.87 38.46 -2.46
N GLU A 477 -3.80 37.80 -3.13
CA GLU A 477 -4.09 36.38 -3.01
C GLU A 477 -2.87 35.55 -3.41
N GLY A 478 -2.24 35.89 -4.54
CA GLY A 478 -1.00 35.25 -5.02
C GLY A 478 0.17 35.44 -4.05
N VAL A 479 0.34 36.66 -3.52
CA VAL A 479 1.37 36.93 -2.50
C VAL A 479 1.10 36.16 -1.21
N LEU A 480 -0.14 36.11 -0.72
CA LEU A 480 -0.51 35.32 0.46
C LEU A 480 -0.18 33.83 0.26
N ILE A 481 -0.50 33.27 -0.91
CA ILE A 481 -0.12 31.89 -1.27
C ILE A 481 1.40 31.72 -1.24
N GLY A 482 2.16 32.68 -1.78
CA GLY A 482 3.62 32.66 -1.77
C GLY A 482 4.21 32.56 -0.36
N PHE A 483 3.66 33.29 0.61
CA PHE A 483 4.06 33.17 2.02
C PHE A 483 3.57 31.84 2.64
N SER A 484 2.31 31.46 2.38
CA SER A 484 1.71 30.21 2.88
C SER A 484 2.52 28.98 2.48
N GLU A 485 2.91 28.89 1.21
CA GLU A 485 3.59 27.71 0.65
C GLU A 485 5.11 27.84 0.65
N SER A 486 5.66 28.88 1.26
CA SER A 486 7.10 29.05 1.43
C SER A 486 7.72 27.90 2.22
N THR A 487 8.96 27.53 1.90
CA THR A 487 9.72 26.51 2.64
C THR A 487 9.79 26.82 4.14
N GLU A 488 9.90 28.11 4.49
CA GLU A 488 9.98 28.57 5.88
C GLU A 488 8.64 28.37 6.61
N ASN A 489 7.49 28.72 6.02
CA ASN A 489 6.19 28.48 6.66
C ASN A 489 5.87 26.97 6.75
N LYS A 490 6.19 26.17 5.73
CA LYS A 490 6.08 24.70 5.78
C LYS A 490 6.87 24.11 6.95
N ALA A 491 8.11 24.56 7.15
CA ALA A 491 8.92 24.16 8.28
C ALA A 491 8.33 24.63 9.62
N ASN A 492 7.73 25.82 9.69
CA ASN A 492 7.13 26.34 10.92
C ASN A 492 5.89 25.58 11.37
N VAL A 493 5.17 24.90 10.47
CA VAL A 493 3.95 24.15 10.81
C VAL A 493 4.16 22.65 10.95
N ILE A 494 5.30 22.10 10.52
CA ILE A 494 5.49 20.65 10.40
C ILE A 494 5.28 19.91 11.72
N ASP A 495 5.73 20.46 12.84
CA ASP A 495 5.54 19.86 14.17
C ASP A 495 4.06 19.82 14.60
N LEU A 496 3.22 20.68 14.02
CA LEU A 496 1.79 20.75 14.32
C LEU A 496 0.96 19.78 13.47
N ILE A 497 1.41 19.50 12.24
CA ILE A 497 0.63 18.76 11.24
C ILE A 497 1.26 17.41 10.84
N GLY A 498 2.51 17.14 11.22
CA GLY A 498 3.28 15.99 10.74
C GLY A 498 2.74 14.61 11.17
N SER A 499 1.76 14.56 12.07
CA SER A 499 1.02 13.33 12.43
C SER A 499 -0.41 13.32 11.88
N GLY A 500 -0.70 14.19 10.92
CA GLY A 500 -2.03 14.43 10.37
C GLY A 500 -2.69 15.67 10.98
N ILE A 501 -3.77 16.11 10.34
CA ILE A 501 -4.51 17.33 10.65
C ILE A 501 -5.95 16.97 11.02
N LEU A 502 -6.34 17.27 12.26
CA LEU A 502 -7.70 17.03 12.72
C LEU A 502 -8.68 17.99 12.04
N TYR A 503 -9.77 17.46 11.53
CA TYR A 503 -10.86 18.25 10.96
C TYR A 503 -12.21 17.60 11.28
N GLU A 504 -13.28 18.37 11.11
CA GLU A 504 -14.66 17.87 11.14
C GLU A 504 -15.18 17.91 9.70
N GLU A 505 -15.72 16.80 9.21
CA GLU A 505 -16.28 16.73 7.86
C GLU A 505 -17.44 17.72 7.72
N TRP A 506 -17.42 18.49 6.65
CA TRP A 506 -18.48 19.45 6.35
C TRP A 506 -19.65 18.72 5.70
N LEU A 507 -20.85 18.84 6.27
CA LEU A 507 -22.03 18.09 5.82
C LEU A 507 -23.10 18.96 5.12
N GLY A 508 -22.79 20.24 4.84
CA GLY A 508 -23.72 21.18 4.19
C GLY A 508 -24.51 22.06 5.14
#